data_AF-A0A2V9F8I6-F1
#
_entry.id   AF-A0A2V9F8I6-F1
#
_cell.length_a   1.000
_cell.length_b   1.000
_cell.length_c   1.000
_cell.angle_alpha   90.00
_cell.angle_beta   90.00
_cell.angle_gamma   90.00
#
_symmetry.space_group_name_H-M   'P 1'
#
loop_
_entity.id
_entity.type
_entity.pdbx_description
1 polymer ?
#
loop_
_entity_poly.entity_id
_entity_poly.type
_entity_poly.pdbx_seq_one_letter_code
_entity_poly.pdbx_strand_id
1 'polypeptide(L)'
;MSSRSTFMHLAAEVAILFGALFLVSVLLAAIPGHRSSAVPVEDAQQSTGWQSRPVDHGKMSRMEMDDAKANEVHAVHDMTAGRMDAHSLHMHMTEMRPQTPSDAARANEIVKQLRTGIEKYKDYHVALNDGYKIFLPNLPQPEYHFTNYLNGFLEAFSFDPARPTSLLYKKTSDGYELVGAMYTMPKRATEEQLNTRVPLSMATWHLHTNLCMPQEGQFRNVDWSKFGLQGTIATQEACDAANGRFRPVIFGWMVHVYPYEDSLEQIFAMHHGME
;
A
#
# COMPACT_ATOMS: atom_id res chain seq x y z
N MET A 1 -24.88 56.47 -8.73
CA MET A 1 -23.57 56.38 -8.05
C MET A 1 -22.71 55.37 -8.81
N SER A 2 -21.42 55.67 -8.95
CA SER A 2 -20.61 55.48 -10.17
C SER A 2 -19.86 54.13 -10.24
N SER A 3 -19.95 53.42 -11.38
CA SER A 3 -19.19 52.19 -11.68
C SER A 3 -17.66 52.37 -11.73
N ARG A 4 -17.18 53.62 -11.62
CA ARG A 4 -15.75 53.94 -11.47
C ARG A 4 -15.17 53.51 -10.12
N SER A 5 -15.99 53.41 -9.07
CA SER A 5 -15.53 53.06 -7.72
C SER A 5 -15.13 51.58 -7.60
N THR A 6 -15.88 50.68 -8.22
CA THR A 6 -15.65 49.23 -8.13
C THR A 6 -14.38 48.79 -8.87
N PHE A 7 -14.07 49.44 -9.99
CA PHE A 7 -12.85 49.15 -10.77
C PHE A 7 -11.57 49.59 -10.06
N MET A 8 -11.62 50.71 -9.31
CA MET A 8 -10.47 51.19 -8.54
C MET A 8 -10.16 50.31 -7.33
N HIS A 9 -11.19 49.71 -6.71
CA HIS A 9 -10.98 48.76 -5.62
C HIS A 9 -10.35 47.44 -6.09
N LEU A 10 -10.77 46.90 -7.23
CA LEU A 10 -10.20 45.66 -7.78
C LEU A 10 -8.74 45.82 -8.21
N ALA A 11 -8.39 46.98 -8.79
CA ALA A 11 -7.02 47.29 -9.18
C ALA A 11 -6.08 47.46 -7.98
N ALA A 12 -6.59 47.97 -6.84
CA ALA A 12 -5.83 48.14 -5.61
C ALA A 12 -5.50 46.79 -4.93
N GLU A 13 -6.46 45.83 -4.89
CA GLU A 13 -6.22 44.52 -4.28
C GLU A 13 -5.24 43.65 -5.07
N VAL A 14 -5.30 43.69 -6.40
CA VAL A 14 -4.36 42.96 -7.26
C VAL A 14 -2.94 43.53 -7.15
N ALA A 15 -2.78 44.85 -7.03
CA ALA A 15 -1.47 45.48 -6.84
C ALA A 15 -0.83 45.13 -5.48
N ILE A 16 -1.62 44.95 -4.42
CA ILE A 16 -1.14 44.55 -3.09
C ILE A 16 -0.67 43.09 -3.08
N LEU A 17 -1.40 42.19 -3.76
CA LEU A 17 -1.03 40.77 -3.89
C LEU A 17 0.25 40.56 -4.70
N PHE A 18 0.44 41.30 -5.80
CA PHE A 18 1.69 41.24 -6.58
C PHE A 18 2.88 41.88 -5.85
N GLY A 19 2.67 42.94 -5.07
CA GLY A 19 3.71 43.56 -4.23
C GLY A 19 4.23 42.64 -3.11
N ALA A 20 3.34 41.86 -2.49
CA ALA A 20 3.71 40.92 -1.42
C ALA A 20 4.52 39.71 -1.93
N LEU A 21 4.20 39.20 -3.12
CA LEU A 21 4.94 38.09 -3.77
C LEU A 21 6.34 38.49 -4.25
N PHE A 22 6.54 39.77 -4.61
CA PHE A 22 7.86 40.27 -5.03
C PHE A 22 8.81 40.52 -3.84
N LEU A 23 8.29 40.83 -2.65
CA LEU A 23 9.11 41.03 -1.44
C LEU A 23 9.65 39.70 -0.87
N VAL A 24 8.91 38.59 -0.96
CA VAL A 24 9.35 37.28 -0.45
C VAL A 24 10.46 36.66 -1.33
N SER A 25 10.45 36.93 -2.64
CA SER A 25 11.44 36.40 -3.58
C SER A 25 12.79 37.13 -3.48
N VAL A 26 12.81 38.43 -3.15
CA VAL A 26 14.07 39.20 -2.96
C VAL A 26 14.75 38.87 -1.62
N LEU A 27 14.00 38.48 -0.58
CA LEU A 27 14.55 38.15 0.74
C LEU A 27 15.25 36.77 0.83
N LEU A 28 14.91 35.82 -0.06
CA LEU A 28 15.56 34.49 -0.10
C LEU A 28 16.92 34.48 -0.84
N ALA A 29 17.22 35.52 -1.63
CA ALA A 29 18.50 35.65 -2.33
C ALA A 29 19.61 36.34 -1.51
N ALA A 30 19.29 36.81 -0.30
CA ALA A 30 20.18 37.62 0.55
C ALA A 30 20.72 36.87 1.78
N ILE A 31 20.66 35.53 1.82
CA ILE A 31 21.27 34.74 2.90
C ILE A 31 22.69 34.33 2.48
N PRO A 32 23.76 34.87 3.08
CA PRO A 32 25.13 34.44 2.82
C PRO A 32 25.47 33.26 3.72
N GLY A 33 25.71 32.06 3.17
CA GLY A 33 26.25 30.97 3.99
C GLY A 33 26.24 29.56 3.43
N HIS A 34 26.87 29.30 2.28
CA HIS A 34 27.59 28.02 2.08
C HIS A 34 28.79 28.27 1.16
N ARG A 35 29.95 28.52 1.76
CA ARG A 35 31.24 28.31 1.12
C ARG A 35 31.74 26.94 1.58
N SER A 36 31.70 25.96 0.69
CA SER A 36 32.54 24.75 0.82
C SER A 36 33.69 24.91 -0.16
N SER A 37 34.91 24.94 0.38
CA SER A 37 36.15 25.04 -0.37
C SER A 37 36.35 23.85 -1.30
N ALA A 38 36.65 24.11 -2.57
CA ALA A 38 37.16 23.11 -3.49
C ALA A 38 38.64 22.83 -3.16
N VAL A 39 38.97 21.55 -2.98
CA VAL A 39 40.36 21.06 -2.93
C VAL A 39 40.75 20.64 -4.36
N PRO A 40 41.94 21.00 -4.89
CA PRO A 40 42.38 20.53 -6.19
C PRO A 40 42.90 19.08 -6.07
N VAL A 41 42.42 18.19 -6.94
CA VAL A 41 42.97 16.84 -7.11
C VAL A 41 43.91 16.87 -8.31
N GLU A 42 45.19 16.62 -8.06
CA GLU A 42 46.23 16.37 -9.05
C GLU A 42 45.98 15.06 -9.82
N ASP A 43 46.31 15.11 -11.11
CA ASP A 43 46.29 14.01 -12.05
C ASP A 43 47.16 12.82 -11.61
N ALA A 44 46.60 11.61 -11.68
CA ALA A 44 47.36 10.39 -11.85
C ALA A 44 46.55 9.39 -12.71
N GLN A 45 46.91 9.33 -13.99
CA GLN A 45 46.57 8.25 -14.92
C GLN A 45 47.00 6.89 -14.37
N GLN A 46 46.13 5.86 -14.47
CA GLN A 46 46.37 4.66 -15.29
C GLN A 46 45.31 3.55 -15.11
N SER A 47 44.74 3.14 -16.27
CA SER A 47 44.26 1.78 -16.59
C SER A 47 43.00 1.29 -15.83
N THR A 48 42.03 0.56 -16.36
CA THR A 48 41.83 -0.27 -17.56
C THR A 48 40.31 -0.26 -17.85
N GLY A 49 39.92 -0.37 -19.12
CA GLY A 49 38.55 -0.14 -19.57
C GLY A 49 37.53 -1.21 -19.20
N TRP A 50 36.31 -0.77 -18.89
CA TRP A 50 35.05 -1.47 -19.14
C TRP A 50 34.02 -0.42 -19.55
N GLN A 51 33.49 -0.52 -20.78
CA GLN A 51 32.39 0.32 -21.25
C GLN A 51 31.11 -0.04 -20.50
N SER A 52 30.74 0.78 -19.51
CA SER A 52 29.41 0.76 -18.91
C SER A 52 28.42 1.49 -19.83
N ARG A 53 27.51 0.75 -20.44
CA ARG A 53 26.29 1.34 -21.02
C ARG A 53 25.49 1.97 -19.86
N PRO A 54 24.94 3.18 -20.02
CA PRO A 54 24.07 3.75 -19.00
C PRO A 54 22.80 2.91 -18.93
N VAL A 55 22.61 2.22 -17.80
CA VAL A 55 21.36 1.53 -17.51
C VAL A 55 20.35 2.61 -17.15
N ASP A 56 19.33 2.77 -17.98
CA ASP A 56 18.23 3.71 -17.75
C ASP A 56 17.43 3.27 -16.52
N HIS A 57 17.69 3.92 -15.39
CA HIS A 57 17.03 3.68 -14.10
C HIS A 57 15.51 3.86 -14.16
N GLY A 58 14.96 4.58 -15.15
CA GLY A 58 13.52 4.74 -15.34
C GLY A 58 12.83 3.48 -15.86
N LYS A 59 13.56 2.62 -16.59
CA LYS A 59 13.01 1.40 -17.19
C LYS A 59 12.98 0.22 -16.22
N MET A 60 13.96 0.13 -15.33
CA MET A 60 14.03 -0.87 -14.25
C MET A 60 12.86 -0.71 -13.27
N SER A 61 12.57 0.52 -12.82
CA SER A 61 11.49 0.79 -11.86
C SER A 61 10.10 0.50 -12.44
N ARG A 62 9.88 0.74 -13.74
CA ARG A 62 8.62 0.39 -14.40
C ARG A 62 8.45 -1.13 -14.55
N MET A 63 9.50 -1.86 -14.94
CA MET A 63 9.46 -3.33 -14.99
C MET A 63 9.23 -3.95 -13.60
N GLU A 64 9.90 -3.46 -12.55
CA GLU A 64 9.66 -3.95 -11.18
C GLU A 64 8.22 -3.68 -10.69
N MET A 65 7.62 -2.54 -11.08
CA MET A 65 6.22 -2.24 -10.74
C MET A 65 5.21 -3.05 -11.57
N ASP A 66 5.50 -3.30 -12.84
CA ASP A 66 4.65 -4.11 -13.71
C ASP A 66 4.74 -5.59 -13.33
N ASP A 67 5.94 -6.07 -12.95
CA ASP A 67 6.16 -7.38 -12.37
C ASP A 67 5.49 -7.50 -11.02
N ALA A 68 5.62 -6.52 -10.13
CA ALA A 68 4.87 -6.47 -8.88
C ALA A 68 3.38 -6.61 -9.17
N LYS A 69 2.77 -5.74 -9.97
CA LYS A 69 1.35 -5.86 -10.36
C LYS A 69 0.96 -7.20 -10.95
N ALA A 70 1.78 -7.81 -11.81
CA ALA A 70 1.52 -9.13 -12.36
C ALA A 70 1.60 -10.23 -11.28
N ASN A 71 2.58 -10.15 -10.38
CA ASN A 71 2.72 -11.09 -9.27
C ASN A 71 1.59 -10.92 -8.24
N GLU A 72 1.15 -9.68 -7.99
CA GLU A 72 -0.02 -9.36 -7.16
C GLU A 72 -1.29 -9.98 -7.76
N VAL A 73 -1.55 -9.73 -9.05
CA VAL A 73 -2.68 -10.25 -9.83
C VAL A 73 -2.77 -11.78 -9.80
N HIS A 74 -1.65 -12.47 -9.60
CA HIS A 74 -1.63 -13.93 -9.60
C HIS A 74 -1.49 -14.54 -8.20
N ALA A 75 -0.89 -13.85 -7.23
CA ALA A 75 -0.86 -14.31 -5.84
C ALA A 75 -2.28 -14.48 -5.28
N VAL A 76 -3.20 -13.60 -5.67
CA VAL A 76 -4.58 -13.63 -5.17
C VAL A 76 -5.51 -14.56 -5.96
N HIS A 77 -5.03 -15.16 -7.06
CA HIS A 77 -5.70 -16.32 -7.69
C HIS A 77 -5.97 -17.45 -6.67
N ASP A 78 -5.14 -17.52 -5.63
CA ASP A 78 -5.16 -18.56 -4.60
C ASP A 78 -5.93 -18.20 -3.33
N MET A 79 -6.51 -17.01 -3.21
CA MET A 79 -7.30 -16.67 -2.01
C MET A 79 -8.63 -17.44 -1.92
N THR A 80 -8.90 -18.37 -2.85
CA THR A 80 -10.24 -18.92 -3.11
C THR A 80 -10.26 -20.44 -3.07
N ALA A 81 -9.98 -21.00 -1.89
CA ALA A 81 -10.59 -22.23 -1.36
C ALA A 81 -9.83 -22.65 -0.10
N GLY A 82 -10.56 -22.86 0.99
CA GLY A 82 -10.03 -23.22 2.30
C GLY A 82 -9.18 -24.49 2.29
N ARG A 83 -7.90 -24.32 2.63
CA ARG A 83 -7.08 -25.37 3.23
C ARG A 83 -6.19 -24.71 4.28
N MET A 84 -6.57 -24.85 5.56
CA MET A 84 -6.01 -24.09 6.68
C MET A 84 -4.50 -24.30 6.94
N ASP A 85 -3.86 -25.25 6.24
CA ASP A 85 -2.48 -25.66 6.54
C ASP A 85 -1.43 -24.93 5.69
N ALA A 86 -1.79 -24.47 4.48
CA ALA A 86 -0.87 -23.80 3.54
C ALA A 86 -0.67 -22.31 3.85
N HIS A 87 -1.66 -21.68 4.49
CA HIS A 87 -1.64 -20.28 4.90
C HIS A 87 -0.41 -19.91 5.74
N SER A 88 0.09 -20.84 6.56
CA SER A 88 1.28 -20.61 7.38
C SER A 88 2.59 -20.51 6.57
N LEU A 89 2.70 -21.25 5.46
CA LEU A 89 3.94 -21.28 4.66
C LEU A 89 4.19 -19.98 3.90
N HIS A 90 3.10 -19.30 3.54
CA HIS A 90 3.10 -18.13 2.69
C HIS A 90 2.75 -16.84 3.41
N MET A 91 2.73 -16.86 4.75
CA MET A 91 2.53 -15.67 5.56
C MET A 91 3.59 -15.54 6.64
N HIS A 92 4.11 -14.33 6.79
CA HIS A 92 4.88 -13.94 7.95
C HIS A 92 4.06 -12.96 8.78
N MET A 93 3.86 -13.28 10.06
CA MET A 93 2.97 -12.57 10.97
C MET A 93 3.78 -11.92 12.09
N THR A 94 3.39 -10.71 12.53
CA THR A 94 3.94 -10.13 13.76
C THR A 94 3.49 -10.90 14.99
N GLU A 95 4.26 -10.87 16.06
CA GLU A 95 3.82 -11.40 17.36
C GLU A 95 2.81 -10.46 18.02
N MET A 96 1.77 -11.04 18.64
CA MET A 96 0.81 -10.28 19.44
C MET A 96 1.46 -9.83 20.75
N ARG A 97 1.32 -8.54 21.08
CA ARG A 97 1.82 -7.97 22.34
C ARG A 97 0.75 -8.01 23.45
N PRO A 98 1.15 -7.94 24.73
CA PRO A 98 0.18 -7.80 25.82
C PRO A 98 -0.73 -6.58 25.64
N GLN A 99 -2.03 -6.79 25.82
CA GLN A 99 -3.03 -5.72 25.71
C GLN A 99 -2.89 -4.69 26.83
N THR A 100 -3.06 -3.42 26.45
CA THR A 100 -3.12 -2.30 27.39
C THR A 100 -4.41 -1.51 27.20
N PRO A 101 -4.95 -0.87 28.25
CA PRO A 101 -6.11 0.02 28.11
C PRO A 101 -5.87 1.18 27.12
N SER A 102 -4.62 1.67 27.03
CA SER A 102 -4.28 2.74 26.09
C SER A 102 -4.34 2.28 24.64
N ASP A 103 -3.89 1.07 24.35
CA ASP A 103 -3.97 0.50 23.01
C ASP A 103 -5.43 0.25 22.61
N ALA A 104 -6.26 -0.21 23.55
CA ALA A 104 -7.68 -0.43 23.32
C ALA A 104 -8.40 0.89 23.00
N ALA A 105 -8.06 1.97 23.71
CA ALA A 105 -8.58 3.31 23.42
C ALA A 105 -8.15 3.79 22.02
N ARG A 106 -6.88 3.59 21.64
CA ARG A 106 -6.38 3.90 20.29
C ARG A 106 -7.10 3.09 19.20
N ALA A 107 -7.26 1.79 19.41
CA ALA A 107 -7.94 0.91 18.46
C ALA A 107 -9.40 1.34 18.25
N ASN A 108 -10.12 1.66 19.33
CA ASN A 108 -11.48 2.20 19.22
C ASN A 108 -11.56 3.51 18.42
N GLU A 109 -10.60 4.41 18.60
CA GLU A 109 -10.56 5.67 17.84
C GLU A 109 -10.27 5.41 16.35
N ILE A 110 -9.35 4.48 16.03
CA ILE A 110 -9.09 4.04 14.66
C ILE A 110 -10.38 3.50 14.02
N VAL A 111 -11.11 2.62 14.72
CA VAL A 111 -12.37 2.04 14.24
C VAL A 111 -13.43 3.11 14.01
N LYS A 112 -13.56 4.08 14.92
CA LYS A 112 -14.52 5.18 14.79
C LYS A 112 -14.22 6.05 13.56
N GLN A 113 -12.97 6.42 13.36
CA GLN A 113 -12.55 7.21 12.20
C GLN A 113 -12.73 6.42 10.90
N LEU A 114 -12.36 5.13 10.91
CA LEU A 114 -12.56 4.23 9.77
C LEU A 114 -14.04 4.15 9.40
N ARG A 115 -14.93 3.82 10.34
CA ARG A 115 -16.40 3.77 10.13
C ARG A 115 -16.90 5.04 9.46
N THR A 116 -16.49 6.19 9.97
CA THR A 116 -16.90 7.50 9.43
C THR A 116 -16.36 7.72 8.01
N GLY A 117 -15.08 7.40 7.77
CA GLY A 117 -14.42 7.61 6.48
C GLY A 117 -14.94 6.73 5.35
N ILE A 118 -15.35 5.50 5.68
CA ILE A 118 -15.78 4.51 4.67
C ILE A 118 -17.30 4.41 4.51
N GLU A 119 -18.09 5.10 5.32
CA GLU A 119 -19.56 5.01 5.31
C GLU A 119 -20.15 5.22 3.89
N LYS A 120 -19.61 6.21 3.16
CA LYS A 120 -20.04 6.50 1.78
C LYS A 120 -19.77 5.35 0.80
N TYR A 121 -18.84 4.46 1.10
CA TYR A 121 -18.46 3.34 0.26
C TYR A 121 -19.32 2.09 0.48
N LYS A 122 -20.35 2.16 1.33
CA LYS A 122 -21.44 1.16 1.34
C LYS A 122 -22.07 1.00 -0.05
N ASP A 123 -22.15 2.10 -0.81
CA ASP A 123 -22.29 2.01 -2.26
C ASP A 123 -20.91 1.88 -2.91
N TYR A 124 -20.60 0.68 -3.40
CA TYR A 124 -19.30 0.39 -3.99
C TYR A 124 -19.02 1.22 -5.25
N HIS A 125 -20.03 1.75 -5.95
CA HIS A 125 -19.81 2.63 -7.10
C HIS A 125 -19.15 3.95 -6.70
N VAL A 126 -19.41 4.44 -5.47
CA VAL A 126 -18.71 5.61 -4.92
C VAL A 126 -17.22 5.30 -4.75
N ALA A 127 -16.87 4.10 -4.28
CA ALA A 127 -15.48 3.69 -4.17
C ALA A 127 -14.79 3.66 -5.55
N LEU A 128 -15.47 3.09 -6.56
CA LEU A 128 -14.95 3.06 -7.93
C LEU A 128 -14.74 4.47 -8.51
N ASN A 129 -15.70 5.38 -8.29
CA ASN A 129 -15.61 6.77 -8.72
C ASN A 129 -14.47 7.54 -8.01
N ASP A 130 -14.20 7.21 -6.74
CA ASP A 130 -13.11 7.78 -5.95
C ASP A 130 -11.74 7.12 -6.25
N GLY A 131 -11.67 6.26 -7.27
CA GLY A 131 -10.43 5.72 -7.80
C GLY A 131 -9.97 4.41 -7.16
N TYR A 132 -10.80 3.78 -6.32
CA TYR A 132 -10.58 2.40 -5.94
C TYR A 132 -10.78 1.48 -7.14
N LYS A 133 -9.93 0.46 -7.27
CA LYS A 133 -10.00 -0.52 -8.34
C LYS A 133 -10.23 -1.89 -7.75
N ILE A 134 -11.19 -2.62 -8.34
CA ILE A 134 -11.41 -4.02 -7.96
C ILE A 134 -10.17 -4.81 -8.31
N PHE A 135 -9.59 -5.43 -7.31
CA PHE A 135 -8.49 -6.34 -7.47
C PHE A 135 -9.04 -7.68 -7.94
N LEU A 136 -8.63 -8.11 -9.13
CA LEU A 136 -9.04 -9.38 -9.75
C LEU A 136 -10.56 -9.59 -9.84
N PRO A 137 -11.30 -8.69 -10.52
CA PRO A 137 -12.77 -8.71 -10.52
C PRO A 137 -13.39 -9.99 -11.12
N ASN A 138 -12.65 -10.68 -11.97
CA ASN A 138 -13.14 -11.84 -12.72
C ASN A 138 -12.91 -13.18 -12.01
N LEU A 139 -12.27 -13.17 -10.84
CA LEU A 139 -12.03 -14.38 -10.06
C LEU A 139 -12.93 -14.36 -8.82
N PRO A 140 -13.69 -15.45 -8.56
CA PRO A 140 -14.32 -15.64 -7.26
C PRO A 140 -13.26 -15.47 -6.18
N GLN A 141 -13.56 -14.69 -5.15
CA GLN A 141 -12.73 -14.47 -3.97
C GLN A 141 -13.68 -14.47 -2.77
N PRO A 142 -13.26 -15.00 -1.60
CA PRO A 142 -14.06 -14.90 -0.38
C PRO A 142 -14.32 -13.43 -0.02
N GLU A 143 -13.32 -12.57 -0.23
CA GLU A 143 -13.38 -11.14 -0.01
C GLU A 143 -12.67 -10.40 -1.14
N TYR A 144 -13.37 -9.46 -1.76
CA TYR A 144 -12.84 -8.65 -2.85
C TYR A 144 -12.20 -7.40 -2.30
N HIS A 145 -10.94 -7.20 -2.66
CA HIS A 145 -10.20 -6.00 -2.32
C HIS A 145 -10.43 -4.95 -3.40
N PHE A 146 -10.93 -3.80 -2.99
CA PHE A 146 -11.01 -2.62 -3.83
C PHE A 146 -9.86 -1.72 -3.37
N THR A 147 -8.82 -1.56 -4.19
CA THR A 147 -7.57 -0.92 -3.79
C THR A 147 -7.41 0.45 -4.45
N ASN A 148 -7.04 1.44 -3.65
CA ASN A 148 -6.65 2.76 -4.14
C ASN A 148 -5.12 2.89 -4.07
N TYR A 149 -4.45 2.83 -5.22
CA TYR A 149 -2.99 2.88 -5.31
C TYR A 149 -2.39 4.21 -4.83
N LEU A 150 -3.13 5.31 -4.95
CA LEU A 150 -2.69 6.59 -4.40
C LEU A 150 -2.69 6.56 -2.87
N ASN A 151 -3.72 5.98 -2.26
CA ASN A 151 -3.74 5.76 -0.81
C ASN A 151 -2.59 4.84 -0.39
N GLY A 152 -2.35 3.75 -1.10
CA GLY A 152 -1.21 2.85 -0.83
C GLY A 152 0.15 3.56 -0.90
N PHE A 153 0.34 4.50 -1.84
CA PHE A 153 1.53 5.34 -1.90
C PHE A 153 1.62 6.30 -0.70
N LEU A 154 0.53 6.99 -0.35
CA LEU A 154 0.50 7.92 0.79
C LEU A 154 0.69 7.21 2.13
N GLU A 155 0.20 5.98 2.25
CA GLU A 155 0.39 5.11 3.41
C GLU A 155 1.85 4.71 3.61
N ALA A 156 2.75 4.90 2.64
CA ALA A 156 4.19 4.75 2.90
C ALA A 156 4.77 5.88 3.79
N PHE A 157 4.05 7.00 3.95
CA PHE A 157 4.56 8.22 4.59
C PHE A 157 3.69 8.71 5.76
N SER A 158 2.37 8.55 5.68
CA SER A 158 1.39 8.98 6.69
C SER A 158 0.39 7.87 6.97
N PHE A 159 -0.27 7.88 8.12
CA PHE A 159 -1.38 6.97 8.43
C PHE A 159 -2.64 7.79 8.69
N ASP A 160 -3.68 7.54 7.91
CA ASP A 160 -5.00 8.14 8.08
C ASP A 160 -6.07 7.04 8.23
N PRO A 161 -6.62 6.83 9.45
CA PRO A 161 -7.66 5.83 9.69
C PRO A 161 -8.93 6.01 8.83
N ALA A 162 -9.23 7.22 8.33
CA ALA A 162 -10.39 7.44 7.48
C ALA A 162 -10.12 7.13 5.99
N ARG A 163 -8.87 6.78 5.64
CA ARG A 163 -8.44 6.60 4.25
C ARG A 163 -7.67 5.28 4.07
N PRO A 164 -8.36 4.14 4.11
CA PRO A 164 -7.70 2.85 3.94
C PRO A 164 -7.14 2.65 2.53
N THR A 165 -6.09 1.84 2.43
CA THR A 165 -5.49 1.44 1.15
C THR A 165 -6.46 0.60 0.33
N SER A 166 -7.15 -0.34 0.98
CA SER A 166 -8.20 -1.13 0.34
C SER A 166 -9.48 -1.16 1.17
N LEU A 167 -10.60 -1.22 0.47
CA LEU A 167 -11.91 -1.55 1.02
C LEU A 167 -12.17 -3.03 0.76
N LEU A 168 -12.77 -3.72 1.73
CA LEU A 168 -13.07 -5.14 1.67
C LEU A 168 -14.55 -5.33 1.42
N TYR A 169 -14.88 -6.11 0.40
CA TYR A 169 -16.26 -6.37 0.02
C TYR A 169 -16.56 -7.87 -0.08
N LYS A 170 -17.73 -8.28 0.40
CA LYS A 170 -18.33 -9.57 0.03
C LYS A 170 -19.14 -9.39 -1.25
N LYS A 171 -19.03 -10.36 -2.16
CA LYS A 171 -19.82 -10.35 -3.39
C LYS A 171 -21.23 -10.87 -3.10
N THR A 172 -22.24 -10.14 -3.55
CA THR A 172 -23.66 -10.50 -3.40
C THR A 172 -24.29 -10.73 -4.79
N SER A 173 -25.57 -11.11 -4.84
CA SER A 173 -26.30 -11.22 -6.12
C SER A 173 -26.40 -9.88 -6.86
N ASP A 174 -26.42 -8.78 -6.10
CA ASP A 174 -26.73 -7.44 -6.60
C ASP A 174 -25.49 -6.53 -6.68
N GLY A 175 -24.31 -7.05 -6.30
CA GLY A 175 -23.04 -6.31 -6.37
C GLY A 175 -22.08 -6.69 -5.25
N TYR A 176 -21.70 -5.69 -4.45
CA TYR A 176 -20.68 -5.79 -3.41
C TYR A 176 -21.15 -5.13 -2.12
N GLU A 177 -21.03 -5.85 -1.01
CA GLU A 177 -21.35 -5.38 0.34
C GLU A 177 -20.07 -5.06 1.10
N LEU A 178 -19.96 -3.83 1.61
CA LEU A 178 -18.78 -3.37 2.35
C LEU A 178 -18.70 -4.08 3.71
N VAL A 179 -17.63 -4.84 3.94
CA VAL A 179 -17.42 -5.59 5.19
C VAL A 179 -16.22 -5.10 5.98
N GLY A 180 -15.28 -4.40 5.34
CA GLY A 180 -14.10 -3.94 6.06
C GLY A 180 -13.15 -3.09 5.25
N ALA A 181 -11.94 -2.97 5.78
CA ALA A 181 -10.85 -2.23 5.18
C ALA A 181 -9.50 -2.90 5.46
N MET A 182 -8.52 -2.59 4.62
CA MET A 182 -7.14 -2.99 4.79
C MET A 182 -6.23 -1.76 4.76
N TYR A 183 -5.30 -1.70 5.71
CA TYR A 183 -4.18 -0.77 5.68
C TYR A 183 -2.91 -1.49 5.26
N THR A 184 -2.00 -0.74 4.63
CA THR A 184 -0.72 -1.26 4.16
C THR A 184 0.44 -0.44 4.70
N MET A 185 1.60 -1.06 4.87
CA MET A 185 2.85 -0.38 5.18
C MET A 185 4.02 -1.00 4.39
N PRO A 186 5.09 -0.28 4.01
CA PRO A 186 6.19 -0.86 3.25
C PRO A 186 6.82 -2.08 3.96
N LYS A 187 7.22 -3.11 3.22
CA LYS A 187 7.82 -4.35 3.78
C LYS A 187 9.05 -4.14 4.68
N ARG A 188 9.71 -2.99 4.55
CA ARG A 188 10.88 -2.59 5.35
C ARG A 188 10.52 -1.92 6.69
N ALA A 189 9.23 -1.74 6.96
CA ALA A 189 8.78 -1.14 8.20
C ALA A 189 9.11 -2.05 9.38
N THR A 190 9.53 -1.44 10.49
CA THR A 190 9.76 -2.15 11.75
C THR A 190 8.44 -2.39 12.47
N GLU A 191 8.40 -3.38 13.35
CA GLU A 191 7.24 -3.62 14.21
C GLU A 191 6.82 -2.40 15.02
N GLU A 192 7.77 -1.57 15.49
CA GLU A 192 7.41 -0.33 16.20
C GLU A 192 6.70 0.69 15.30
N GLN A 193 7.04 0.73 14.01
CA GLN A 193 6.34 1.57 13.05
C GLN A 193 4.93 1.04 12.76
N LEU A 194 4.76 -0.28 12.67
CA LEU A 194 3.44 -0.92 12.56
C LEU A 194 2.59 -0.62 13.81
N ASN A 195 3.18 -0.82 14.99
CA ASN A 195 2.56 -0.59 16.30
C ASN A 195 2.12 0.87 16.51
N THR A 196 2.80 1.83 15.88
CA THR A 196 2.42 3.25 15.91
C THR A 196 1.11 3.52 15.14
N ARG A 197 0.77 2.68 14.14
CA ARG A 197 -0.47 2.80 13.37
C ARG A 197 -1.59 2.03 14.06
N VAL A 198 -1.60 0.71 13.89
CA VAL A 198 -2.53 -0.20 14.55
C VAL A 198 -1.74 -0.95 15.62
N PRO A 199 -2.10 -0.86 16.91
CA PRO A 199 -1.34 -1.48 17.98
C PRO A 199 -1.16 -2.99 17.77
N LEU A 200 0.07 -3.49 17.95
CA LEU A 200 0.39 -4.92 17.86
C LEU A 200 -0.18 -5.74 19.02
N SER A 201 -0.76 -5.07 20.03
CA SER A 201 -1.55 -5.73 21.06
C SER A 201 -3.01 -5.95 20.66
N MET A 202 -3.46 -5.33 19.56
CA MET A 202 -4.85 -5.37 19.07
C MET A 202 -4.96 -6.15 17.76
N ALA A 203 -3.97 -6.03 16.88
CA ALA A 203 -3.99 -6.65 15.56
C ALA A 203 -2.64 -7.26 15.21
N THR A 204 -2.70 -8.34 14.43
CA THR A 204 -1.53 -8.93 13.79
C THR A 204 -1.36 -8.32 12.41
N TRP A 205 -0.17 -7.78 12.12
CA TRP A 205 0.19 -7.42 10.75
C TRP A 205 0.81 -8.63 10.06
N HIS A 206 0.66 -8.71 8.73
CA HIS A 206 1.19 -9.82 7.96
C HIS A 206 1.83 -9.40 6.64
N LEU A 207 2.81 -10.18 6.21
CA LEU A 207 3.39 -10.18 4.87
C LEU A 207 2.99 -11.47 4.18
N HIS A 208 2.73 -11.39 2.88
CA HIS A 208 2.71 -12.59 2.04
C HIS A 208 4.13 -12.89 1.57
N THR A 209 4.62 -14.07 1.93
CA THR A 209 6.02 -14.48 1.77
C THR A 209 6.14 -15.80 1.04
N ASN A 210 7.38 -16.14 0.64
CA ASN A 210 7.74 -17.46 0.12
C ASN A 210 6.90 -17.96 -1.07
N LEU A 211 6.39 -17.05 -1.90
CA LEU A 211 5.44 -17.40 -2.93
C LEU A 211 6.14 -17.95 -4.17
N CYS A 212 5.71 -19.12 -4.65
CA CYS A 212 6.12 -19.63 -5.94
C CYS A 212 5.03 -19.39 -6.99
N MET A 213 5.37 -18.65 -8.05
CA MET A 213 4.44 -18.37 -9.15
C MET A 213 4.80 -19.16 -10.40
N PRO A 214 3.84 -19.57 -11.23
CA PRO A 214 4.18 -20.16 -12.52
C PRO A 214 4.84 -19.13 -13.44
N GLN A 215 5.48 -19.60 -14.51
CA GLN A 215 5.99 -18.73 -15.57
C GLN A 215 4.85 -17.98 -16.26
N GLU A 216 5.18 -16.83 -16.81
CA GLU A 216 4.24 -16.02 -17.57
C GLU A 216 3.65 -16.81 -18.74
N GLY A 217 2.34 -16.69 -18.95
CA GLY A 217 1.61 -17.39 -20.00
C GLY A 217 1.30 -18.86 -19.72
N GLN A 218 1.75 -19.44 -18.60
CA GLN A 218 1.49 -20.86 -18.29
C GLN A 218 0.23 -21.11 -17.44
N PHE A 219 -0.44 -20.06 -16.96
CA PHE A 219 -1.55 -20.11 -15.99
C PHE A 219 -2.70 -21.09 -16.27
N ARG A 220 -2.96 -21.45 -17.54
CA ARG A 220 -4.07 -22.34 -17.91
C ARG A 220 -3.86 -23.81 -17.55
N ASN A 221 -2.60 -24.26 -17.46
CA ASN A 221 -2.24 -25.67 -17.23
C ASN A 221 -1.38 -25.86 -15.97
N VAL A 222 -1.47 -24.93 -15.01
CA VAL A 222 -0.68 -24.93 -13.78
C VAL A 222 -1.34 -25.79 -12.72
N ASP A 223 -0.52 -26.55 -12.01
CA ASP A 223 -0.91 -27.28 -10.81
C ASP A 223 -0.98 -26.31 -9.61
N TRP A 224 -2.16 -25.73 -9.38
CA TRP A 224 -2.41 -24.78 -8.29
C TRP A 224 -2.34 -25.41 -6.89
N SER A 225 -2.11 -26.72 -6.77
CA SER A 225 -1.74 -27.31 -5.47
C SER A 225 -0.26 -27.04 -5.10
N LYS A 226 0.54 -26.53 -6.04
CA LYS A 226 1.98 -26.28 -5.87
C LYS A 226 2.34 -24.81 -5.87
N PHE A 227 1.70 -24.01 -6.72
CA PHE A 227 1.98 -22.59 -6.91
C PHE A 227 0.92 -21.73 -6.24
N GLY A 228 1.29 -20.48 -5.93
CA GLY A 228 0.41 -19.48 -5.34
C GLY A 228 0.29 -19.59 -3.80
N LEU A 229 -0.60 -18.80 -3.20
CA LEU A 229 -0.73 -18.64 -1.74
C LEU A 229 -1.24 -19.91 -1.03
N GLN A 230 -1.86 -20.85 -1.76
CA GLN A 230 -2.27 -22.15 -1.25
C GLN A 230 -1.34 -23.28 -1.71
N GLY A 231 -0.32 -22.92 -2.48
CA GLY A 231 0.69 -23.82 -2.99
C GLY A 231 1.47 -24.50 -1.87
N THR A 232 2.03 -25.66 -2.18
CA THR A 232 2.94 -26.37 -1.27
C THR A 232 4.40 -25.94 -1.40
N ILE A 233 4.75 -25.15 -2.44
CA ILE A 233 6.13 -24.72 -2.70
C ILE A 233 6.42 -23.40 -2.00
N ALA A 234 7.19 -23.47 -0.91
CA ALA A 234 7.56 -22.32 -0.08
C ALA A 234 9.08 -22.04 0.02
N THR A 235 9.91 -22.66 -0.83
CA THR A 235 11.34 -22.35 -0.90
C THR A 235 11.76 -21.98 -2.32
N GLN A 236 12.85 -21.24 -2.43
CA GLN A 236 13.39 -20.84 -3.73
C GLN A 236 13.84 -22.06 -4.53
N GLU A 237 14.55 -23.00 -3.92
CA GLU A 237 15.08 -24.18 -4.59
C GLU A 237 13.96 -25.07 -5.15
N ALA A 238 12.89 -25.27 -4.37
CA ALA A 238 11.74 -26.05 -4.81
C ALA A 238 10.96 -25.32 -5.92
N CYS A 239 10.88 -23.98 -5.85
CA CYS A 239 10.24 -23.18 -6.89
C CYS A 239 11.02 -23.24 -8.20
N ASP A 240 12.35 -23.10 -8.16
CA ASP A 240 13.22 -23.21 -9.32
C ASP A 240 13.13 -24.62 -9.93
N ALA A 241 13.10 -25.68 -9.11
CA ALA A 241 12.93 -27.05 -9.56
C ALA A 241 11.56 -27.31 -10.22
N ALA A 242 10.52 -26.58 -9.82
CA ALA A 242 9.21 -26.60 -10.44
C ALA A 242 9.10 -25.67 -11.67
N ASN A 243 10.21 -25.08 -12.11
CA ASN A 243 10.25 -24.07 -13.18
C ASN A 243 9.38 -22.84 -12.87
N GLY A 244 9.29 -22.46 -11.60
CA GLY A 244 8.54 -21.31 -11.12
C GLY A 244 9.34 -20.00 -11.07
N ARG A 245 8.68 -18.98 -10.55
CA ARG A 245 9.22 -17.66 -10.23
C ARG A 245 9.03 -17.42 -8.73
N PHE A 246 10.10 -17.53 -7.97
CA PHE A 246 10.05 -17.34 -6.52
C PHE A 246 9.91 -15.85 -6.16
N ARG A 247 9.12 -15.56 -5.13
CA ARG A 247 8.91 -14.24 -4.56
C ARG A 247 9.02 -14.32 -3.04
N PRO A 248 10.12 -13.85 -2.44
CA PRO A 248 10.30 -13.94 -1.00
C PRO A 248 9.28 -13.07 -0.25
N VAL A 249 8.89 -11.93 -0.82
CA VAL A 249 7.84 -11.04 -0.31
C VAL A 249 7.15 -10.38 -1.50
N ILE A 250 5.82 -10.47 -1.58
CA ILE A 250 5.04 -9.90 -2.71
C ILE A 250 4.43 -8.53 -2.41
N PHE A 251 4.01 -8.29 -1.17
CA PHE A 251 3.31 -7.08 -0.73
C PHE A 251 4.06 -6.40 0.42
N GLY A 252 3.65 -5.17 0.72
CA GLY A 252 3.96 -4.58 2.03
C GLY A 252 3.25 -5.31 3.17
N TRP A 253 3.50 -4.88 4.40
CA TRP A 253 2.72 -5.28 5.56
C TRP A 253 1.26 -4.92 5.36
N MET A 254 0.36 -5.80 5.77
CA MET A 254 -1.09 -5.66 5.66
C MET A 254 -1.74 -5.91 7.02
N VAL A 255 -2.80 -5.17 7.31
CA VAL A 255 -3.69 -5.44 8.45
C VAL A 255 -5.13 -5.23 8.01
N HIS A 256 -5.97 -6.21 8.28
CA HIS A 256 -7.41 -6.15 8.03
C HIS A 256 -8.13 -5.58 9.25
N VAL A 257 -9.17 -4.79 9.00
CA VAL A 257 -10.04 -4.22 10.02
C VAL A 257 -11.48 -4.37 9.54
N TYR A 258 -12.31 -5.04 10.35
CA TYR A 258 -13.72 -5.31 10.11
C TYR A 258 -14.55 -4.46 11.05
N PRO A 259 -14.76 -3.17 10.73
CA PRO A 259 -15.26 -2.21 11.69
C PRO A 259 -16.70 -2.47 12.09
N TYR A 260 -17.44 -3.39 11.48
CA TYR A 260 -18.85 -3.65 11.81
C TYR A 260 -19.06 -4.80 12.78
N GLU A 261 -17.98 -5.47 13.20
CA GLU A 261 -18.02 -6.53 14.21
C GLU A 261 -18.25 -5.99 15.64
N ASP A 262 -18.68 -6.89 16.54
CA ASP A 262 -19.19 -6.54 17.87
C ASP A 262 -18.09 -6.32 18.93
N SER A 263 -16.88 -6.82 18.69
CA SER A 263 -15.75 -6.76 19.63
C SER A 263 -14.45 -6.35 18.96
N LEU A 264 -13.53 -5.71 19.69
CA LEU A 264 -12.20 -5.36 19.16
C LEU A 264 -11.43 -6.60 18.67
N GLU A 265 -11.61 -7.75 19.31
CA GLU A 265 -11.00 -9.00 18.88
C GLU A 265 -11.48 -9.43 17.49
N GLN A 266 -12.79 -9.38 17.24
CA GLN A 266 -13.35 -9.68 15.92
C GLN A 266 -13.03 -8.60 14.88
N ILE A 267 -13.08 -7.32 15.27
CA ILE A 267 -12.76 -6.18 14.39
C ILE A 267 -11.34 -6.30 13.84
N PHE A 268 -10.38 -6.78 14.63
CA PHE A 268 -8.98 -6.92 14.23
C PHE A 268 -8.56 -8.39 14.00
N ALA A 269 -9.53 -9.28 13.82
CA ALA A 269 -9.26 -10.69 13.55
C ALA A 269 -8.57 -10.85 12.19
N MET A 270 -7.58 -11.75 12.15
CA MET A 270 -6.83 -12.02 10.93
C MET A 270 -7.65 -12.72 9.84
N HIS A 271 -8.60 -13.55 10.24
CA HIS A 271 -9.49 -14.28 9.34
C HIS A 271 -10.89 -14.24 9.92
N HIS A 272 -11.86 -13.71 9.19
CA HIS A 272 -13.24 -14.13 9.40
C HIS A 272 -13.38 -15.52 8.79
N GLY A 273 -13.44 -16.53 9.65
CA GLY A 273 -13.99 -17.81 9.25
C GLY A 273 -15.40 -17.56 8.75
N MET A 274 -15.56 -17.53 7.43
CA MET A 274 -16.89 -17.66 6.84
C MET A 274 -17.29 -19.12 7.04
N GLU A 275 -18.16 -19.35 8.02
CA GLU A 275 -18.94 -20.60 8.11
C GLU A 275 -19.73 -20.84 6.81
#